data_AF-A0AAW6LUC0-F1
#
_entry.id   AF-A0AAW6LUC0-F1
#
_cell.length_a   1.000
_cell.length_b   1.000
_cell.length_c   1.000
_cell.angle_alpha   90.00
_cell.angle_beta   90.00
_cell.angle_gamma   90.00
#
_symmetry.space_group_name_H-M   'P 1'
#
loop_
_entity.id
_entity.type
_entity.pdbx_description
1 polymer ?
#
loop_
_entity_poly.entity_id
_entity_poly.type
_entity_poly.pdbx_seq_one_letter_code
_entity_poly.pdbx_strand_id
1 'polypeptide(L)' 'MWGDADIAFRRQERERLEVTFPGHTTVIVEGAGTYVESDAPDEFVAAIRNWHTPGQ' A
#
# COMPACT_ATOMS: atom_id res chain seq x y z
N MET A 1 1.36 -0.16 -0.86
CA MET A 1 0.95 0.24 0.49
C MET A 1 0.09 1.48 0.38
N TRP A 2 -1.08 1.50 1.01
CA TRP A 2 -2.02 2.62 0.95
C TRP A 2 -2.69 2.83 2.30
N GLY A 3 -2.42 3.97 2.95
CA GLY A 3 -3.16 4.37 4.15
C GLY A 3 -4.52 4.95 3.76
N ASP A 4 -5.62 4.43 4.29
CA ASP A 4 -6.97 4.90 3.93
C ASP A 4 -7.42 6.18 4.66
N ALA A 5 -6.69 6.57 5.71
CA ALA A 5 -6.84 7.86 6.38
C ALA A 5 -5.99 8.97 5.72
N ASP A 6 -5.20 8.64 4.69
CA ASP A 6 -4.46 9.64 3.90
C ASP A 6 -5.44 10.61 3.21
N ILE A 7 -5.20 11.90 3.41
CA ILE A 7 -6.03 12.99 2.87
C ILE A 7 -5.57 13.49 1.50
N ALA A 8 -4.29 13.31 1.17
CA ALA A 8 -3.65 13.74 -0.07
C ALA A 8 -3.90 12.74 -1.20
N PHE A 9 -4.01 11.45 -0.87
CA PHE A 9 -4.22 10.39 -1.83
C PHE A 9 -5.53 9.65 -1.53
N ARG A 10 -6.56 9.87 -2.36
CA ARG A 10 -7.90 9.30 -2.17
C ARG A 10 -8.09 8.05 -3.01
N ARG A 11 -9.21 7.37 -2.77
CA ARG A 11 -9.59 6.11 -3.45
C ARG A 11 -9.43 6.19 -4.98
N GLN A 12 -9.77 7.32 -5.59
CA GLN A 12 -9.70 7.48 -7.05
C GLN A 12 -8.27 7.44 -7.57
N GLU A 13 -7.31 8.05 -6.87
CA GLU A 13 -5.90 7.99 -7.25
C GLU A 13 -5.36 6.55 -7.17
N ARG A 14 -5.73 5.81 -6.11
CA ARG A 14 -5.40 4.38 -5.97
C ARG A 14 -5.89 3.58 -7.16
N GLU A 15 -7.18 3.67 -7.47
CA GLU A 15 -7.79 2.91 -8.58
C GLU A 15 -7.13 3.22 -9.93
N ARG A 16 -6.74 4.49 -10.16
CA ARG A 16 -6.01 4.87 -11.37
C ARG A 16 -4.63 4.20 -11.46
N LEU A 17 -3.91 4.13 -10.34
CA LEU A 17 -2.60 3.46 -10.29
C LEU A 17 -2.74 1.95 -10.50
N GLU A 18 -3.76 1.33 -9.90
CA GLU A 18 -4.04 -0.11 -10.04
C GLU A 18 -4.30 -0.51 -11.51
N VAL A 19 -5.04 0.32 -12.25
CA VAL A 19 -5.26 0.12 -13.70
C VAL A 19 -3.98 0.35 -14.50
N THR A 20 -3.15 1.30 -14.10
CA THR A 20 -1.92 1.68 -14.83
C THR A 20 -0.81 0.64 -14.69
N PHE A 21 -0.74 -0.04 -13.52
CA PHE A 21 0.34 -0.98 -13.19
C PHE A 21 -0.21 -2.39 -12.98
N PRO A 22 -0.45 -3.20 -14.02
CA PRO A 22 -1.16 -4.49 -13.89
C PRO A 22 -0.43 -5.56 -13.06
N GLY A 23 0.89 -5.44 -12.86
CA GLY A 23 1.68 -6.32 -11.99
C GLY A 23 1.79 -5.82 -10.54
N HIS A 24 0.87 -4.97 -10.08
CA HIS A 24 0.90 -4.41 -8.74
C HIS A 24 0.34 -5.38 -7.69
N THR A 25 0.69 -5.10 -6.43
CA THR A 25 -0.05 -5.62 -5.27
C THR A 25 -0.42 -4.42 -4.41
N THR A 26 -1.73 -4.22 -4.20
CA THR A 26 -2.22 -3.18 -3.29
C THR A 26 -2.53 -3.79 -1.95
N VAL A 27 -1.90 -3.26 -0.91
CA VAL A 27 -2.24 -3.50 0.50
C VAL A 27 -2.76 -2.19 1.06
N ILE A 28 -4.01 -2.21 1.54
CA ILE A 28 -4.66 -1.08 2.21
C ILE A 28 -4.48 -1.27 3.71
N VAL A 29 -4.03 -0.23 4.40
CA VAL A 29 -3.84 -0.20 5.85
C VAL A 29 -4.87 0.75 6.44
N GLU A 30 -5.79 0.18 7.24
CA GLU A 30 -6.89 0.92 7.84
C GLU A 30 -6.39 1.87 8.94
N GLY A 31 -6.81 3.12 8.90
CA GLY A 31 -6.46 4.16 9.87
C GLY A 31 -5.08 4.78 9.68
N ALA A 32 -4.25 4.25 8.77
CA ALA A 32 -2.93 4.83 8.50
C ALA A 32 -3.03 6.07 7.59
N GLY A 33 -2.19 7.06 7.89
CA GLY A 33 -2.04 8.27 7.11
C GLY A 33 -0.96 8.14 6.03
N THR A 34 -0.33 9.27 5.70
CA THR A 34 0.69 9.34 4.65
C THR A 34 1.94 8.53 4.95
N TYR A 35 2.29 8.36 6.23
CA TYR A 35 3.48 7.63 6.66
C TYR A 35 3.11 6.25 7.24
N VAL A 36 2.63 5.36 6.37
CA VAL A 36 2.19 4.00 6.73
C VAL A 36 3.30 3.22 7.45
N GLU A 37 4.56 3.44 7.11
CA GLU A 37 5.71 2.83 7.77
C GLU A 37 5.87 3.23 9.25
N SER A 38 5.33 4.39 9.63
CA SER A 38 5.32 4.87 11.01
C SER A 38 4.07 4.40 11.76
N ASP A 39 2.91 4.44 11.09
CA ASP A 39 1.62 4.08 11.68
C ASP A 39 1.45 2.55 11.85
N ALA A 40 1.99 1.77 10.91
CA ALA A 40 1.87 0.31 10.86
C ALA A 40 3.20 -0.36 10.43
N PRO A 41 4.28 -0.23 11.22
CA PRO A 41 5.62 -0.68 10.85
C PRO A 41 5.70 -2.19 10.55
N ASP A 42 5.06 -3.01 11.37
CA ASP A 42 5.10 -4.48 11.21
C ASP A 42 4.38 -4.94 9.94
N GLU A 43 3.20 -4.38 9.67
CA GLU A 43 2.43 -4.66 8.45
C GLU A 43 3.16 -4.17 7.20
N PHE A 44 3.76 -2.98 7.27
CA PHE A 44 4.55 -2.43 6.19
C PHE A 44 5.74 -3.34 5.82
N VAL A 45 6.51 -3.77 6.82
CA VAL A 45 7.64 -4.69 6.61
C VAL A 45 7.15 -6.05 6.09
N ALA A 46 6.06 -6.59 6.64
CA ALA A 46 5.50 -7.86 6.19
C ALA A 46 5.05 -7.81 4.72
N ALA A 47 4.38 -6.73 4.30
CA ALA A 47 3.93 -6.55 2.93
C ALA A 47 5.10 -6.52 1.93
N ILE A 48 6.18 -5.82 2.26
CA ILE A 48 7.39 -5.76 1.40
C ILE A 48 8.06 -7.13 1.31
N ARG A 49 8.20 -7.85 2.44
CA ARG A 49 8.81 -9.18 2.45
C ARG A 49 8.01 -10.17 1.62
N ASN A 50 6.68 -10.15 1.74
CA ASN A 50 5.80 -11.01 0.97
C ASN A 50 5.89 -10.71 -0.52
N TRP A 51 5.91 -9.43 -0.90
CA TRP A 51 6.06 -9.01 -2.29
C TRP A 51 7.41 -9.40 -2.91
N HIS A 52 8.51 -9.30 -2.16
CA HIS A 52 9.86 -9.58 -2.64
C HIS A 52 10.24 -11.07 -2.63
N THR A 53 9.35 -11.99 -2.25
CA THR A 53 9.72 -13.41 -2.16
C THR A 53 10.17 -13.92 -3.55
N PRO A 54 11.44 -14.35 -3.72
CA PRO A 54 11.94 -14.78 -5.04
C PRO A 54 11.22 -16.05 -5.47
N GLY A 55 10.51 -16.01 -6.61
CA GLY A 55 9.78 -17.17 -7.14
C GLY A 55 8.44 -16.88 -7.83
N GLN A 56 7.99 -15.62 -7.89
CA GLN A 56 7.07 -15.14 -8.93
C GLN A 56 7.83 -14.63 -10.15
#